data_AF-A0A3N7EU04-F1
#
_entry.id   AF-A0A3N7EU04-F1
#
_cell.length_a   1.000
_cell.length_b   1.000
_cell.length_c   1.000
_cell.angle_alpha   90.00
_cell.angle_beta   90.00
_cell.angle_gamma   90.00
#
_symmetry.space_group_name_H-M   'P 1'
#
loop_
_entity.id
_entity.type
_entity.pdbx_description
1 polymer ?
#
loop_
_entity_poly.entity_id
_entity_poly.type
_entity_poly.pdbx_seq_one_letter_code
_entity_poly.pdbx_strand_id
1 'polypeptide(L)'
;MNASATNEQPADAWWRHPLLWMVIGGPAAVVVASFVTFWLAWRSPDALVSEDYYREGVEINKTLAAKKLLPALAGRNHAATPVDDVPLPARKAAP
;
A
#
# COMPACT_ATOMS: atom_id res chain seq x y z
N MET A 1 29.43 -73.66 -6.16
CA MET A 1 29.82 -72.26 -6.44
C MET A 1 28.54 -71.54 -6.78
N ASN A 2 27.97 -70.84 -5.80
CA ASN A 2 26.60 -70.35 -5.91
C ASN A 2 26.72 -68.84 -6.10
N ALA A 3 26.59 -68.38 -7.34
CA ALA A 3 26.67 -66.96 -7.66
C ALA A 3 25.46 -66.23 -7.06
N SER A 4 25.71 -65.38 -6.07
CA SER A 4 24.75 -64.38 -5.60
C SER A 4 24.60 -63.33 -6.70
N ALA A 5 23.55 -63.44 -7.51
CA ALA A 5 23.18 -62.38 -8.44
C ALA A 5 22.89 -61.11 -7.64
N THR A 6 23.71 -60.08 -7.82
CA THR A 6 23.48 -58.74 -7.28
C THR A 6 22.28 -58.14 -8.02
N ASN A 7 21.18 -57.94 -7.30
CA ASN A 7 19.98 -57.27 -7.78
C ASN A 7 20.29 -55.77 -7.99
N GLU A 8 20.87 -55.43 -9.13
CA GLU A 8 21.04 -54.04 -9.57
C GLU A 8 19.80 -53.63 -10.36
N GLN A 9 18.70 -53.38 -9.64
CA GLN A 9 17.50 -52.81 -10.24
C GLN A 9 17.86 -51.37 -10.70
N PRO A 10 17.69 -51.02 -11.98
CA PRO A 10 17.99 -49.67 -12.45
C PRO A 10 17.13 -48.67 -11.67
N ALA A 11 17.80 -47.73 -10.99
CA ALA A 11 17.12 -46.69 -10.23
C ALA A 11 16.27 -45.84 -11.18
N ASP A 12 14.98 -45.72 -10.85
CA ASP A 12 14.06 -44.97 -11.68
C ASP A 12 14.37 -43.48 -11.65
N ALA A 13 14.07 -42.77 -12.74
CA ALA A 13 14.40 -41.36 -12.85
C ALA A 13 13.63 -40.51 -11.83
N TRP A 14 14.35 -39.69 -11.05
CA TRP A 14 13.82 -38.99 -9.87
C TRP A 14 12.60 -38.10 -10.14
N TRP A 15 12.52 -37.49 -11.33
CA TRP A 15 11.43 -36.59 -11.72
C TRP A 15 10.08 -37.31 -11.95
N ARG A 16 10.09 -38.65 -12.06
CA ARG A 16 8.89 -39.47 -12.24
C ARG A 16 8.10 -39.66 -10.95
N HIS A 17 8.67 -39.35 -9.78
CA HIS A 17 8.03 -39.56 -8.49
C HIS A 17 7.13 -38.37 -8.10
N PRO A 18 5.79 -38.52 -8.03
CA PRO A 18 4.88 -37.42 -7.69
C PRO A 18 5.08 -36.88 -6.27
N LEU A 19 5.52 -37.72 -5.34
CA LEU A 19 5.84 -37.31 -3.97
C LEU A 19 6.95 -36.25 -3.91
N LEU A 20 7.94 -36.33 -4.80
CA LEU A 20 9.02 -35.34 -4.85
C LEU A 20 8.48 -33.95 -5.20
N TRP A 21 7.51 -33.88 -6.11
CA TRP A 21 6.85 -32.63 -6.49
C TRP A 21 6.01 -32.06 -5.35
N MET A 22 5.40 -32.87 -4.48
CA MET A 22 4.74 -32.35 -3.27
C MET A 22 5.73 -31.70 -2.30
N VAL A 23 6.92 -32.27 -2.15
CA VAL A 23 7.98 -31.73 -1.28
C VAL A 23 8.58 -30.45 -1.85
N ILE A 24 8.87 -30.42 -3.16
CA ILE A 24 9.44 -29.23 -3.84
C ILE A 24 8.38 -28.14 -4.03
N GLY A 25 7.11 -28.52 -4.21
CA GLY A 25 6.01 -27.61 -4.51
C GLY A 25 5.76 -26.58 -3.41
N GLY A 26 5.87 -26.98 -2.13
CA GLY A 26 5.71 -26.06 -1.00
C GLY A 26 6.73 -24.92 -1.02
N PRO A 27 8.04 -25.21 -0.97
CA PRO A 27 9.10 -24.20 -1.09
C PRO A 27 9.02 -23.38 -2.39
N ALA A 28 8.75 -24.02 -3.53
CA ALA A 28 8.62 -23.33 -4.81
C ALA A 28 7.46 -22.31 -4.81
N ALA A 29 6.32 -22.67 -4.21
CA ALA A 29 5.19 -21.76 -4.06
C ALA A 29 5.53 -20.53 -3.23
N VAL A 30 6.28 -20.69 -2.13
CA VAL A 30 6.72 -19.57 -1.28
C VAL A 30 7.67 -18.63 -2.04
N VAL A 31 8.59 -19.17 -2.83
CA VAL A 31 9.47 -18.35 -3.69
C VAL A 31 8.66 -17.55 -4.70
N VAL A 32 7.66 -18.15 -5.37
CA VAL A 32 6.77 -17.41 -6.28
C VAL A 32 5.99 -16.31 -5.53
N ALA A 33 5.44 -16.63 -4.36
CA ALA A 33 4.70 -15.67 -3.54
C ALA A 33 5.55 -14.49 -3.07
N SER A 34 6.84 -14.69 -2.79
CA SER A 34 7.74 -13.61 -2.39
C SER A 34 8.00 -12.64 -3.56
N PHE A 35 8.19 -13.16 -4.78
CA PHE A 35 8.32 -12.32 -5.97
C PHE A 35 7.05 -11.54 -6.28
N VAL A 36 5.86 -12.15 -6.11
CA VAL A 36 4.59 -11.44 -6.27
C VAL A 36 4.46 -10.30 -5.26
N THR A 37 4.77 -10.55 -3.99
CA THR A 37 4.76 -9.53 -2.94
C THR A 37 5.75 -8.41 -3.24
N PHE A 38 6.96 -8.76 -3.69
CA PHE A 38 7.97 -7.79 -4.10
C PHE A 38 7.49 -6.94 -5.28
N TRP A 39 6.88 -7.56 -6.29
CA TRP A 39 6.33 -6.85 -7.44
C TRP A 39 5.21 -5.87 -7.03
N LEU A 40 4.32 -6.27 -6.12
CA LEU A 40 3.31 -5.37 -5.53
C LEU A 40 3.97 -4.16 -4.86
N ALA A 41 4.97 -4.41 -4.02
CA ALA A 41 5.68 -3.36 -3.29
C ALA A 41 6.43 -2.39 -4.22
N TRP A 42 7.01 -2.89 -5.31
CA TRP A 42 7.67 -2.03 -6.29
C TRP A 42 6.66 -1.25 -7.13
N ARG A 43 5.56 -1.87 -7.53
CA ARG A 43 4.59 -1.24 -8.43
C ARG A 43 3.82 -0.10 -7.77
N SER A 44 3.57 -0.19 -6.46
CA SER A 44 2.79 0.76 -5.69
C SER A 44 3.66 1.41 -4.61
N PRO A 45 4.36 2.51 -4.91
CA PRO A 45 4.92 3.34 -3.85
C PRO A 45 3.75 3.86 -3.01
N ASP A 46 3.69 3.45 -1.74
CA ASP A 46 2.75 4.03 -0.78
C ASP A 46 2.94 5.55 -0.82
N ALA A 47 1.86 6.27 -1.16
CA ALA A 47 1.89 7.72 -1.20
C ALA A 47 2.23 8.21 0.21
N LEU A 48 3.51 8.55 0.41
CA LEU A 48 4.02 9.09 1.65
C LEU A 48 3.19 10.34 1.96
N VAL A 49 2.65 10.39 3.17
CA VAL A 49 2.02 11.60 3.72
C VAL A 49 2.94 12.78 3.40
N SER A 50 2.43 13.78 2.68
CA SER A 50 3.23 14.91 2.22
C SER A 50 3.99 15.51 3.39
N GLU A 51 5.23 15.97 3.16
CA GLU A 51 6.06 16.61 4.21
C GLU A 51 5.33 17.76 4.91
N ASP A 52 4.42 18.40 4.17
CA ASP A 52 3.59 19.49 4.66
C ASP A 52 2.30 19.02 5.36
N TYR A 53 1.91 17.74 5.39
CA TYR A 53 0.71 17.28 6.09
C TYR A 53 0.70 17.67 7.57
N TYR A 54 1.88 17.62 8.21
CA TYR A 54 2.00 18.06 9.60
C TYR A 54 1.84 19.59 9.72
N ARG A 55 2.37 20.34 8.75
CA ARG A 55 2.18 21.81 8.69
C ARG A 55 0.73 22.17 8.43
N GLU A 56 0.09 21.46 7.51
CA GLU A 56 -1.31 21.62 7.13
C GLU A 56 -2.23 21.29 8.32
N GLY A 57 -1.95 20.23 9.07
CA GLY A 57 -2.66 19.91 10.33
C GLY A 57 -2.51 21.00 11.40
N VAL A 58 -1.31 21.55 11.58
CA VAL A 58 -1.06 22.66 12.52
C VAL A 58 -1.74 23.95 12.05
N GLU A 59 -1.74 24.23 10.75
CA GLU A 59 -2.33 25.43 10.17
C GLU A 59 -3.87 25.40 10.18
N ILE A 60 -4.48 24.21 10.00
CA ILE A 60 -5.91 24.01 10.23
C ILE A 60 -6.27 24.38 11.69
N ASN A 61 -5.46 23.99 12.67
CA ASN A 61 -5.76 24.35 14.06
C ASN A 61 -5.63 25.86 14.33
N LYS A 62 -4.68 26.54 13.66
CA LYS A 62 -4.53 28.00 13.73
C LYS A 62 -5.71 28.75 13.09
N THR A 63 -6.17 28.30 11.92
CA THR A 63 -7.33 28.90 11.25
C THR A 63 -8.62 28.62 12.02
N LEU A 64 -8.79 27.44 12.62
CA LEU A 64 -9.90 27.15 13.52
C LEU A 64 -9.86 28.00 14.79
N ALA A 65 -8.68 28.21 15.38
CA ALA A 65 -8.51 29.10 16.53
C ALA A 65 -8.85 30.55 16.15
N ALA A 66 -8.39 31.05 15.00
CA ALA A 66 -8.76 32.37 14.51
C ALA A 66 -10.28 32.49 14.25
N LYS A 67 -10.92 31.45 13.69
CA LYS A 67 -12.37 31.40 13.50
C LYS A 67 -13.14 31.36 14.83
N LYS A 68 -12.61 30.70 15.87
CA LYS A 68 -13.22 30.71 17.22
C LYS A 68 -13.22 32.10 17.87
N LEU A 69 -12.37 33.01 17.39
CA LEU A 69 -12.24 34.36 17.92
C LEU A 69 -13.12 35.36 17.15
N LEU A 70 -13.83 34.89 16.10
CA LEU A 70 -14.83 35.69 15.42
C LEU A 70 -15.95 36.05 16.41
N PRO A 71 -16.44 37.30 16.41
CA PRO A 71 -17.61 37.67 17.19
C PRO A 71 -18.75 36.69 16.93
N ALA A 72 -19.44 36.24 17.99
CA ALA A 72 -20.47 35.19 17.89
C ALA A 72 -21.55 35.48 16.83
N LEU A 73 -21.86 36.75 16.59
CA LEU A 73 -22.75 37.22 15.51
C LEU A 73 -22.19 36.94 14.11
N ALA A 74 -20.91 37.24 13.87
CA ALA A 74 -20.26 36.97 12.58
C ALA A 74 -20.14 35.46 12.33
N GLY A 75 -19.80 34.67 13.34
CA GLY A 75 -19.75 33.21 13.24
C GLY A 75 -21.10 32.60 12.82
N ARG A 76 -22.21 33.08 13.40
CA ARG A 76 -23.57 32.67 12.98
C ARG A 76 -23.90 33.09 11.55
N ASN A 77 -23.55 34.31 11.16
CA ASN A 77 -23.81 34.82 9.80
C ASN A 77 -23.01 34.03 8.73
N HIS A 78 -21.77 33.66 9.04
CA HIS A 78 -20.93 32.84 8.17
C HIS A 78 -21.39 31.38 8.04
N ALA A 79 -22.04 30.81 9.06
CA ALA A 79 -22.60 29.46 8.99
C ALA A 79 -23.94 29.41 8.22
N ALA A 80 -24.64 30.53 8.13
CA ALA A 80 -25.93 30.68 7.46
C ALA A 80 -25.81 31.20 6.02
N THR A 81 -24.60 31.53 5.54
CA THR A 81 -24.38 31.98 4.15
C THR A 81 -24.35 30.76 3.21
N PRO A 82 -25.24 30.68 2.21
CA PRO A 82 -25.18 29.64 1.19
C PRO A 82 -23.84 29.67 0.43
N VAL A 83 -23.38 28.51 -0.03
CA VAL A 83 -22.12 28.37 -0.78
C VAL A 83 -22.05 29.23 -2.04
N ASP A 84 -23.20 29.59 -2.61
CA ASP A 84 -23.32 30.43 -3.80
C ASP A 84 -23.07 31.93 -3.52
N ASP A 85 -23.17 32.36 -2.25
CA ASP A 85 -22.98 33.77 -1.83
C ASP A 85 -21.55 34.05 -1.36
N VAL A 86 -20.65 33.05 -1.40
CA VAL A 86 -19.25 33.23 -1.04
C VAL A 86 -18.48 33.85 -2.22
N PRO A 87 -17.83 35.02 -2.05
CA PRO A 87 -17.04 35.62 -3.13
C PRO A 87 -15.95 34.65 -3.61
N LEU A 88 -15.89 34.42 -4.92
CA LEU A 88 -14.89 33.55 -5.52
C LEU A 88 -13.48 34.05 -5.18
N PRO A 89 -12.54 33.16 -4.81
CA PRO A 89 -11.18 33.57 -4.52
C PRO A 89 -10.56 34.25 -5.74
N ALA A 90 -9.94 35.42 -5.53
CA ALA A 90 -9.26 36.15 -6.58
C ALA A 90 -8.19 35.25 -7.21
N ARG A 91 -8.36 34.90 -8.49
CA ARG A 91 -7.37 34.16 -9.27
C ARG A 91 -6.09 34.99 -9.30
N LYS A 92 -5.06 34.58 -8.55
CA LYS A 92 -3.71 35.12 -8.75
C LYS A 92 -3.28 34.78 -10.18
N ALA A 93 -2.94 35.79 -10.98
CA ALA A 93 -2.30 35.59 -12.27
C ALA A 93 -0.97 34.87 -12.04
N ALA A 94 -0.75 33.78 -12.78
CA ALA A 94 0.52 33.09 -12.79
C ALA A 94 1.60 34.02 -13.39
N PRO A 95 2.84 33.98 -12.88
CA PRO A 95 3.96 34.70 -13.49
C PRO A 95 4.33 34.14 -14.86
#